data_AF-A0A949AFL4-F1
#
_entry.id   AF-A0A949AFL4-F1
#
_cell.length_a   1.000
_cell.length_b   1.000
_cell.length_c   1.000
_cell.angle_alpha   90.00
_cell.angle_beta   90.00
_cell.angle_gamma   90.00
#
_symmetry.space_group_name_H-M   'P 1'
#
loop_
_entity.id
_entity.type
_entity.pdbx_description
1 polymer ?
#
loop_
_entity_poly.entity_id
_entity_poly.type
_entity_poly.pdbx_seq_one_letter_code
_entity_poly.pdbx_strand_id
1 'polypeptide(L)' 'MKYKMFSGQGAELEKKINEWLKPNLDLLHVTQSTVSAVLGDKKVPYTIISIFFQERGMVEQRNLD' A
#
# COMPACT_ATOMS: atom_id res chain seq x y z
N MET A 1 -14.37 -3.63 4.93
CA MET A 1 -13.34 -2.80 4.27
C MET A 1 -12.05 -2.95 5.03
N LYS A 2 -10.95 -3.31 4.35
CA LYS A 2 -9.61 -3.45 4.97
C LYS A 2 -8.77 -2.21 4.65
N TYR A 3 -7.77 -1.94 5.49
CA TYR A 3 -6.91 -0.77 5.41
C TYR A 3 -5.45 -1.16 5.63
N LYS A 4 -4.55 -0.59 4.81
CA LYS A 4 -3.10 -0.73 4.96
C LYS A 4 -2.44 0.63 4.77
N MET A 5 -1.52 0.96 5.67
CA MET A 5 -0.69 2.15 5.58
C MET A 5 0.75 1.78 5.25
N PHE A 6 1.33 2.51 4.30
CA PHE A 6 2.74 2.51 4.01
C PHE A 6 3.30 3.89 4.25
N SER A 7 4.54 3.94 4.67
CA SER A 7 5.23 5.22 4.79
C SER A 7 6.73 5.04 4.57
N GLY A 8 7.37 6.05 3.97
CA GLY A 8 8.75 5.94 3.53
C GLY A 8 9.12 6.94 2.44
N GLN A 9 10.19 6.62 1.70
CA GLN A 9 10.76 7.49 0.67
C GLN A 9 11.17 6.68 -0.56
N GLY A 10 10.89 7.24 -1.74
CA GLY A 10 11.39 6.76 -3.02
C GLY A 10 11.21 5.25 -3.25
N ALA A 11 12.26 4.60 -3.78
CA ALA A 11 12.25 3.21 -4.20
C ALA A 11 11.98 2.21 -3.07
N GLU A 12 12.32 2.54 -1.81
CA GLU A 12 12.07 1.65 -0.68
C GLU A 12 10.56 1.52 -0.39
N LEU A 13 9.83 2.63 -0.51
CA LEU A 13 8.38 2.65 -0.33
C LEU A 13 7.67 1.83 -1.42
N GLU A 14 8.11 2.00 -2.67
CA GLU A 14 7.61 1.24 -3.80
C GLU A 14 7.83 -0.26 -3.63
N LYS A 15 9.04 -0.66 -3.23
CA LYS A 15 9.37 -2.06 -2.94
C LYS A 15 8.43 -2.67 -1.88
N LYS A 16 8.19 -1.97 -0.76
CA LYS A 16 7.29 -2.44 0.31
C LYS A 16 5.85 -2.63 -0.16
N ILE A 17 5.36 -1.74 -1.04
CA ILE A 17 4.01 -1.85 -1.60
C ILE A 17 3.94 -3.05 -2.53
N ASN A 18 4.90 -3.20 -3.44
CA ASN A 18 4.93 -4.30 -4.41
C ASN A 18 5.06 -5.67 -3.74
N GLU A 19 5.86 -5.79 -2.67
CA GLU A 19 5.97 -7.04 -1.89
C GLU A 19 4.67 -7.39 -1.14
N TRP A 20 3.89 -6.38 -0.76
CA TRP A 20 2.62 -6.59 -0.07
C TRP A 20 1.45 -6.84 -1.01
N LEU A 21 1.44 -6.24 -2.20
CA LEU A 21 0.36 -6.40 -3.18
C LEU A 21 0.20 -7.88 -3.56
N LYS A 22 -1.01 -8.40 -3.39
CA LYS A 22 -1.36 -9.76 -3.78
C LYS A 22 -2.38 -9.73 -4.93
N PRO A 23 -2.40 -10.74 -5.81
CA PRO A 23 -3.33 -10.80 -6.94
C PRO A 23 -4.82 -10.80 -6.55
N ASN A 24 -5.14 -11.19 -5.31
CA ASN A 24 -6.51 -11.27 -4.81
C ASN A 24 -6.97 -10.01 -4.06
N LEU A 25 -6.23 -8.90 -4.15
CA LEU A 25 -6.65 -7.61 -3.60
C LEU A 25 -7.48 -6.84 -4.64
N ASP A 26 -8.69 -6.48 -4.26
CA ASP A 26 -9.47 -5.46 -4.94
C ASP A 26 -9.17 -4.10 -4.30
N LEU A 27 -8.56 -3.20 -5.08
CA LEU A 27 -8.18 -1.88 -4.60
C LEU A 27 -9.40 -0.95 -4.69
N LEU A 28 -9.89 -0.48 -3.54
CA LEU A 28 -11.06 0.39 -3.46
C LEU A 28 -10.67 1.86 -3.55
N HIS A 29 -9.63 2.25 -2.81
CA HIS A 29 -9.18 3.62 -2.75
C HIS A 29 -7.72 3.72 -2.30
N VAL A 30 -6.97 4.67 -2.87
CA VAL A 30 -5.58 4.98 -2.48
C VAL A 30 -5.47 6.48 -2.26
N THR A 31 -4.98 6.88 -1.09
CA THR A 31 -4.65 8.28 -0.79
C THR A 31 -3.17 8.41 -0.51
N GLN A 32 -2.55 9.45 -1.08
CA GLN A 32 -1.16 9.82 -0.81
C GLN A 32 -1.12 11.14 -0.06
N SER A 33 -0.22 11.25 0.92
CA SER A 33 0.11 12.50 1.57
C SER A 33 1.62 12.63 1.70
N THR A 34 2.16 13.74 1.25
CA THR A 34 3.59 14.05 1.39
C THR A 34 3.76 15.01 2.56
N VAL A 35 4.52 14.57 3.56
CA VAL A 35 4.84 15.34 4.77
C VAL A 35 6.31 15.71 4.73
N SER A 36 6.67 16.96 5.02
CA SER A 36 8.06 17.33 5.24
C SER A 36 8.37 17.14 6.72
N ALA A 37 9.19 16.15 7.05
CA ALA A 37 9.66 15.95 8.41
C ALA A 37 10.98 16.71 8.60
N VAL A 38 11.15 17.32 9.77
CA VAL A 38 12.43 17.89 10.19
C VAL A 38 13.14 16.83 11.02
N LEU A 39 14.27 16.34 10.52
CA LEU A 39 15.11 15.37 11.22
C LEU A 39 16.52 15.97 11.35
N GLY A 40 16.88 16.45 12.55
CA GLY A 40 18.02 17.35 12.73
C GLY A 40 17.81 18.67 11.97
N ASP A 41 18.84 19.17 11.30
CA ASP A 41 18.77 20.41 10.48
C ASP A 41 18.32 20.18 9.03
N LYS A 42 17.86 18.97 8.68
CA LYS A 42 17.47 18.62 7.31
C LYS A 42 15.95 18.46 7.20
N LYS A 43 15.36 19.07 6.17
CA LYS A 43 13.99 18.77 5.73
C LYS A 43 14.02 17.53 4.86
N VAL A 44 13.39 16.46 5.32
CA VAL A 44 13.32 15.20 4.60
C VAL A 44 11.87 14.96 4.19
N PRO A 45 11.55 14.87 2.88
CA PRO A 45 10.20 14.55 2.44
C PRO A 45 9.88 13.10 2.82
N TYR A 46 8.68 12.86 3.32
CA TYR A 46 8.18 11.56 3.75
C TYR A 46 6.80 11.35 3.13
N THR A 47 6.61 10.24 2.45
CA THR A 47 5.34 9.93 1.79
C THR A 47 4.58 8.91 2.63
N ILE A 48 3.30 9.20 2.89
CA ILE A 48 2.33 8.28 3.50
C ILE A 48 1.37 7.85 2.39
N ILE A 49 1.22 6.54 2.21
CA ILE A 49 0.26 5.93 1.28
C ILE A 49 -0.72 5.10 2.10
N SER A 50 -1.99 5.43 1.99
CA SER A 50 -3.10 4.75 2.65
C SER A 50 -3.92 4.02 1.61
N ILE A 51 -4.06 2.70 1.75
CA ILE A 51 -4.71 1.81 0.78
C ILE A 51 -5.92 1.18 1.46
N PHE A 52 -7.10 1.42 0.91
CA PHE A 52 -8.35 0.78 1.25
C PHE A 52 -8.65 -0.30 0.22
N PHE A 53 -8.88 -1.51 0.70
CA PHE A 53 -8.99 -2.67 -0.17
C PHE A 53 -10.01 -3.69 0.36
N GLN A 54 -10.38 -4.60 -0.52
CA GLN A 54 -11.14 -5.79 -0.21
C GLN A 54 -10.35 -7.01 -0.68
N GLU A 55 -10.30 -8.06 0.12
CA GLU A 55 -9.77 -9.33 -0.37
C GLU A 55 -10.90 -10.02 -1.15
N ARG A 56 -10.64 -10.35 -2.40
CA ARG A 56 -11.45 -11.33 -3.10
C ARG A 56 -11.19 -12.65 -2.39
N GLY A 57 -12.25 -13.25 -1.85
CA GLY A 57 -12.18 -14.66 -1.44
C GLY A 57 -11.55 -15.42 -2.61
N MET A 58 -10.61 -16.32 -2.33
CA MET A 58 -10.16 -17.26 -3.34
C MET A 58 -11.45 -17.87 -3.88
N VAL A 59 -11.84 -17.49 -5.10
CA VAL A 59 -12.89 -18.18 -5.82
C VAL A 59 -12.36 -19.60 -5.79
N GLU A 60 -13.01 -20.45 -5.00
CA GLU A 60 -12.83 -21.89 -5.07
C GLU A 60 -12.73 -22.15 -6.56
N GLN A 61 -11.58 -22.66 -7.01
CA GLN A 61 -11.54 -23.35 -8.28
C GLN A 61 -12.54 -24.49 -8.09
N ARG A 62 -13.83 -24.20 -8.25
CA ARG A 62 -14.88 -25.18 -8.37
C ARG A 62 -14.46 -25.92 -9.61
N ASN A 63 -13.92 -27.11 -9.34
CA ASN A 63 -13.70 -28.19 -10.27
C ASN A 63 -14.49 -27.95 -11.54
N LEU A 64 -13.79 -27.47 -12.58
CA LEU A 64 -14.20 -27.75 -13.94
C LEU A 64 -13.79 -29.21 -14.14
N ASP A 65 -14.63 -30.11 -13.63
CA ASP A 65 -14.73 -31.48 -14.15
C ASP A 65 -15.28 -31.41 -15.58
#